data_AF-A0A101HM36-F1
#
_entry.id   AF-A0A101HM36-F1
#
_cell.length_a   1.000
_cell.length_b   1.000
_cell.length_c   1.000
_cell.angle_alpha   90.00
_cell.angle_beta   90.00
_cell.angle_gamma   90.00
#
_symmetry.space_group_name_H-M   'P 1'
#
loop_
_entity.id
_entity.type
_entity.pdbx_description
1 polymer ?
#
loop_
_entity_poly.entity_id
_entity_poly.type
_entity_poly.pdbx_seq_one_letter_code
_entity_poly.pdbx_strand_id
1 'polypeptide(L)'
;MKSNTDINPDFDSKKGSESILMEKKEALDFLDRLARGISEMFGSNCETLVHDMSVPKHPIILIYNGHVTNRKVGSTEDVYGDLAKYKSSYLEGDFINHLAVYKSGKFIKSTTFHLKGEDYHYALGINYDFTFMREFSNVLDDFMKVESDLQSAISEAGENKLSSIFDSCLDAIGKPVERMNKSDRLRLISLLKREKAFEFSKAVPYVSSRLNLSRYTIYKYIKESG
;
A
#
# COMPACT_ATOMS: atom_id res chain seq x y z
N MET A 1 1.43 -26.07 7.13
CA MET A 1 2.39 -25.60 8.14
C MET A 1 1.80 -24.37 8.82
N LYS A 2 1.48 -24.49 10.12
CA LYS A 2 1.01 -23.38 10.94
C LYS A 2 2.23 -22.56 11.36
N SER A 3 2.31 -21.28 10.99
CA SER A 3 3.29 -20.36 11.57
C SER A 3 2.67 -19.72 12.80
N ASN A 4 3.17 -20.09 13.99
CA ASN A 4 2.95 -19.35 15.23
C ASN A 4 3.45 -17.92 15.04
N THR A 5 2.54 -16.96 15.09
CA THR A 5 2.85 -15.60 15.53
C THR A 5 2.29 -15.48 16.93
N ASP A 6 3.11 -15.86 17.92
CA ASP A 6 2.88 -15.54 19.31
C ASP A 6 3.09 -14.03 19.47
N ILE A 7 2.01 -13.27 19.28
CA ILE A 7 1.94 -11.88 19.71
C ILE A 7 1.82 -11.94 21.24
N ASN A 8 2.80 -11.35 21.92
CA ASN A 8 2.89 -11.31 23.38
C ASN A 8 1.55 -10.83 24.00
N PRO A 9 0.87 -11.64 24.83
CA PRO A 9 -0.46 -11.30 25.38
C PRO A 9 -0.40 -10.34 26.58
N ASP A 10 0.77 -9.87 26.99
CA ASP A 10 0.95 -9.03 28.19
C ASP A 10 0.64 -7.52 28.01
N PHE A 11 -0.10 -7.14 26.97
CA PHE A 11 -0.80 -5.84 26.95
C PHE A 11 -2.20 -5.97 27.58
N ASP A 12 -2.31 -6.71 28.68
CA ASP A 12 -3.53 -6.78 29.48
C ASP A 12 -3.55 -5.60 30.48
N SER A 13 -4.44 -4.66 30.19
CA SER A 13 -4.68 -3.41 30.90
C SER A 13 -5.34 -3.65 32.26
N LYS A 14 -4.56 -4.09 33.25
CA LYS A 14 -4.96 -4.04 34.66
C LYS A 14 -3.83 -3.55 35.56
N LYS A 15 -3.59 -2.25 35.49
CA LYS A 15 -3.37 -1.35 36.63
C LYS A 15 -3.91 -0.01 36.20
N GLY A 16 -4.64 0.68 37.07
CA GLY A 16 -4.94 2.10 36.88
C GLY A 16 -3.62 2.86 36.86
N SER A 17 -2.98 2.95 35.71
CA SER A 17 -2.00 3.99 35.45
C SER A 17 -2.83 5.21 35.11
N GLU A 18 -2.70 6.28 35.89
CA GLU A 18 -2.79 7.61 35.30
C GLU A 18 -2.03 7.51 33.97
N SER A 19 -2.72 7.69 32.84
CA SER A 19 -2.02 7.76 31.57
C SER A 19 -1.06 8.92 31.74
N ILE A 20 0.23 8.64 31.92
CA ILE A 20 1.26 9.67 31.95
C ILE A 20 1.27 10.20 30.52
N LEU A 21 0.44 11.21 30.27
CA LEU A 21 0.41 11.92 29.01
C LEU A 21 1.76 12.62 28.93
N MET A 22 2.53 12.24 27.91
CA MET A 22 3.83 12.85 27.66
C MET A 22 3.63 14.35 27.48
N GLU A 23 4.37 15.16 28.23
CA GLU A 23 4.31 16.62 28.15
C GLU A 23 4.65 17.08 26.73
N LYS A 24 4.06 18.17 26.26
CA LYS A 24 4.20 18.67 24.88
C LYS A 24 5.65 18.77 24.40
N LYS A 25 6.53 19.26 25.27
CA LYS A 25 7.96 19.42 24.99
C LYS A 25 8.68 18.07 24.89
N GLU A 26 8.35 17.13 25.77
CA GLU A 26 8.93 15.79 25.76
C GLU A 26 8.48 14.99 24.54
N ALA A 27 7.20 15.12 24.17
CA ALA A 27 6.64 14.52 22.98
C ALA A 27 7.34 15.01 21.71
N LEU A 28 7.52 16.32 21.59
CA LEU A 28 8.21 16.89 20.44
C LEU A 28 9.70 16.50 20.39
N ASP A 29 10.41 16.51 21.52
CA ASP A 29 11.80 16.06 21.62
C ASP A 29 11.96 14.59 21.20
N PHE A 30 11.06 13.73 21.67
CA PHE A 30 11.07 12.32 21.29
C PHE A 30 10.80 12.14 19.80
N LEU A 31 9.79 12.83 19.26
CA LEU A 31 9.45 12.77 17.83
C LEU A 31 10.58 13.28 16.95
N ASP A 32 11.30 14.32 17.37
CA ASP A 32 12.46 14.84 16.64
C ASP A 32 13.58 13.79 16.55
N ARG A 33 13.99 13.23 17.70
CA ARG A 33 15.02 12.19 17.75
C ARG A 33 14.62 10.94 16.97
N LEU A 34 13.36 10.53 17.06
CA LEU A 34 12.82 9.38 16.34
C LEU A 34 12.78 9.62 14.83
N ALA A 35 12.25 10.76 14.39
CA ALA A 35 12.19 11.13 12.98
C ALA A 35 13.60 11.18 12.37
N ARG A 36 14.54 11.81 13.07
CA ARG A 36 15.95 11.84 12.65
C ARG A 36 16.52 10.43 12.54
N GLY A 37 16.41 9.62 13.59
CA GLY A 37 16.96 8.26 13.62
C GLY A 37 16.41 7.37 12.50
N ILE A 38 15.11 7.44 12.21
CA ILE A 38 14.50 6.69 11.11
C ILE A 38 15.04 7.17 9.76
N SER A 39 15.14 8.49 9.53
CA SER A 39 15.65 9.03 8.27
C SER A 39 17.11 8.66 8.02
N GLU A 40 17.95 8.65 9.07
CA GLU A 40 19.35 8.25 8.98
C GLU A 40 19.48 6.73 8.77
N MET A 41 18.66 5.91 9.45
CA MET A 41 18.66 4.46 9.33
C MET A 41 18.30 3.96 7.92
N PHE A 42 17.30 4.58 7.28
CA PHE A 42 16.82 4.17 5.96
C PHE A 42 17.44 4.97 4.80
N GLY A 43 18.32 5.92 5.11
CA GLY A 43 19.07 6.70 4.12
C GLY A 43 18.26 7.78 3.40
N SER A 44 18.86 8.37 2.36
CA SER A 44 18.35 9.55 1.66
C SER A 44 16.96 9.40 1.06
N ASN A 45 16.52 8.16 0.77
CA ASN A 45 15.20 7.89 0.20
C ASN A 45 14.07 7.90 1.26
N CYS A 46 14.41 8.02 2.55
CA CYS A 46 13.45 8.05 3.64
C CYS A 46 13.32 9.48 4.19
N GLU A 47 12.20 10.12 3.87
CA GLU A 47 11.79 11.37 4.48
C GLU A 47 10.97 11.09 5.73
N THR A 48 11.28 11.81 6.80
CA THR A 48 10.48 11.82 8.01
C THR A 48 10.10 13.25 8.34
N LEU A 49 8.92 13.43 8.91
CA LEU A 49 8.41 14.75 9.24
C LEU A 49 7.47 14.69 10.43
N VAL A 50 7.24 15.84 11.05
CA VAL A 50 6.22 16.01 12.08
C VAL A 50 5.33 17.17 11.66
N HIS A 51 4.03 16.93 11.59
CA HIS A 51 3.01 17.97 11.45
C HIS A 51 2.51 18.39 12.83
N ASP A 52 2.24 19.69 12.99
CA ASP A 52 1.39 20.18 14.08
C ASP A 52 -0.07 20.17 13.63
N MET A 53 -0.80 19.16 14.06
CA MET A 53 -2.21 18.96 13.69
C MET A 53 -3.14 19.89 14.48
N SER A 54 -2.68 20.49 15.59
CA SER A 54 -3.44 21.48 16.36
C SER A 54 -3.52 22.83 15.64
N VAL A 55 -2.61 23.10 14.70
CA VAL A 55 -2.60 24.34 13.91
C VAL A 55 -3.37 24.15 12.59
N PRO A 56 -4.20 25.13 12.17
CA PRO A 56 -4.90 25.07 10.89
C PRO A 56 -3.94 24.83 9.71
N LYS A 57 -4.37 23.99 8.77
CA LYS A 57 -3.57 23.52 7.61
C LYS A 57 -2.39 22.60 7.97
N HIS A 58 -2.21 22.28 9.25
CA HIS A 58 -1.29 21.26 9.73
C HIS A 58 0.15 21.44 9.21
N PRO A 59 0.82 22.55 9.52
CA PRO A 59 2.17 22.82 9.01
C PRO A 59 3.17 21.77 9.52
N ILE A 60 4.14 21.46 8.66
CA ILE A 60 5.32 20.68 9.05
C ILE A 60 6.17 21.53 10.01
N ILE A 61 6.47 20.99 11.19
CA ILE A 61 7.33 21.64 12.20
C ILE A 61 8.74 21.06 12.23
N LEU A 62 8.91 19.81 11.80
CA LEU A 62 10.19 19.11 11.70
C LEU A 62 10.22 18.29 10.40
N ILE A 63 11.37 18.24 9.73
CA ILE A 63 11.54 17.41 8.52
C ILE A 63 13.00 17.03 8.31
N TYR A 64 13.22 15.76 7.98
CA TYR A 64 14.49 15.20 7.58
C TYR A 64 14.34 14.57 6.19
N ASN A 65 15.39 14.69 5.37
CA ASN A 65 15.38 14.28 3.95
C ASN A 65 14.21 14.86 3.13
N GLY A 66 13.81 16.11 3.41
CA GLY A 66 12.69 16.78 2.72
C GLY A 66 12.84 16.91 1.19
N HIS A 67 14.02 16.62 0.63
CA HIS A 67 14.28 16.52 -0.81
C HIS A 67 13.55 15.34 -1.48
N VAL A 68 13.07 14.35 -0.71
CA VAL A 68 12.26 13.25 -1.26
C VAL A 68 10.98 13.82 -1.89
N THR A 69 10.28 14.69 -1.16
CA THR A 69 9.05 15.35 -1.63
C THR A 69 9.21 16.85 -1.95
N ASN A 70 10.42 17.40 -1.79
CA ASN A 70 10.69 18.85 -1.85
C ASN A 70 9.84 19.69 -0.86
N ARG A 71 9.39 19.09 0.23
CA ARG A 71 8.73 19.80 1.34
C ARG A 71 9.77 20.34 2.32
N LYS A 72 9.36 21.34 3.09
CA LYS A 72 10.19 21.99 4.11
C LYS A 72 9.35 22.32 5.35
N VAL A 73 10.01 22.73 6.43
CA VAL A 73 9.33 23.30 7.60
C VAL A 73 8.40 24.44 7.14
N GLY A 74 7.16 24.42 7.62
CA GLY A 74 6.08 25.32 7.22
C GLY A 74 5.25 24.85 6.02
N SER A 75 5.68 23.85 5.25
CA SER A 75 4.85 23.27 4.20
C SER A 75 3.58 22.64 4.79
N THR A 76 2.44 22.84 4.13
CA THR A 76 1.12 22.31 4.50
C THR A 76 0.62 21.27 3.49
N GLU A 77 1.45 20.91 2.52
CA GLU A 77 1.11 19.96 1.47
C GLU A 77 1.16 18.52 1.98
N ASP A 78 0.13 17.75 1.64
CA ASP A 78 0.06 16.32 1.90
C ASP A 78 0.96 15.55 0.91
N VAL A 79 1.52 14.42 1.35
CA VAL A 79 2.26 13.48 0.51
C VAL A 79 1.37 12.85 -0.57
N TYR A 80 0.04 12.89 -0.41
CA TYR A 80 -0.91 12.44 -1.43
C TYR A 80 -1.22 13.50 -2.51
N GLY A 81 -0.68 14.71 -2.42
CA GLY A 81 -0.96 15.79 -3.38
C GLY A 81 -2.45 16.13 -3.49
N ASP A 82 -2.94 16.42 -4.70
CA ASP A 82 -4.35 16.79 -4.96
C ASP A 82 -5.36 15.65 -4.74
N LEU A 83 -4.89 14.41 -4.58
CA LEU A 83 -5.73 13.25 -4.23
C LEU A 83 -6.22 13.30 -2.78
N ALA A 84 -5.69 14.22 -1.96
CA ALA A 84 -6.18 14.51 -0.60
C ALA A 84 -7.67 14.91 -0.57
N LYS A 85 -8.23 15.40 -1.69
CA LYS A 85 -9.67 15.71 -1.83
C LYS A 85 -10.59 14.50 -1.61
N TYR A 86 -10.05 13.28 -1.59
CA TYR A 86 -10.85 12.06 -1.47
C TYR A 86 -10.95 11.45 -0.08
N LYS A 87 -10.30 11.98 0.97
CA LYS A 87 -10.41 11.35 2.30
C LYS A 87 -10.29 12.34 3.47
N SER A 88 -11.44 12.69 4.02
CA SER A 88 -11.60 13.29 5.35
C SER A 88 -11.11 12.38 6.50
N SER A 89 -10.78 11.12 6.22
CA SER A 89 -10.38 10.14 7.23
C SER A 89 -8.93 10.25 7.71
N TYR A 90 -8.07 11.05 7.06
CA TYR A 90 -6.65 11.18 7.42
C TYR A 90 -6.38 11.99 8.69
N LEU A 91 -7.39 12.68 9.23
CA LEU A 91 -7.23 13.61 10.34
C LEU A 91 -7.39 12.94 11.72
N GLU A 92 -7.93 11.72 11.77
CA GLU A 92 -8.38 11.13 13.04
C GLU A 92 -7.70 9.82 13.45
N GLY A 93 -6.85 9.22 12.61
CA GLY A 93 -6.18 7.96 12.96
C GLY A 93 -4.92 7.65 12.16
N ASP A 94 -4.21 6.62 12.59
CA ASP A 94 -2.96 6.20 11.97
C ASP A 94 -3.18 5.58 10.59
N PHE A 95 -2.23 5.83 9.69
CA PHE A 95 -2.19 5.23 8.36
C PHE A 95 -0.87 4.53 8.18
N ILE A 96 -0.87 3.24 7.85
CA ILE A 96 0.36 2.45 7.84
C ILE A 96 0.59 1.87 6.44
N ASN A 97 1.78 2.10 5.90
CA ASN A 97 2.30 1.49 4.67
C ASN A 97 1.37 1.63 3.46
N HIS A 98 0.86 2.85 3.24
CA HIS A 98 0.00 3.16 2.11
C HIS A 98 0.83 3.65 0.91
N LEU A 99 0.36 3.37 -0.30
CA LEU A 99 0.97 3.91 -1.51
C LEU A 99 0.51 5.36 -1.73
N ALA A 100 1.46 6.25 -1.96
CA ALA A 100 1.26 7.59 -2.49
C ALA A 100 2.05 7.73 -3.79
N VAL A 101 1.44 8.34 -4.82
CA VAL A 101 2.14 8.77 -6.03
C VAL A 101 2.30 10.27 -5.91
N TYR A 102 3.53 10.71 -5.64
CA TYR A 102 3.79 12.13 -5.43
C TYR A 102 3.71 12.92 -6.74
N LYS A 103 3.53 14.24 -6.67
CA LYS A 103 3.39 15.12 -7.86
C LYS A 103 4.55 15.00 -8.87
N SER A 104 5.74 14.61 -8.39
CA SER A 104 6.90 14.35 -9.22
C SER A 104 6.89 12.98 -9.93
N GLY A 105 5.84 12.16 -9.76
CA GLY A 105 5.75 10.79 -10.28
C GLY A 105 6.40 9.72 -9.39
N LYS A 106 7.02 10.12 -8.27
CA LYS A 106 7.68 9.19 -7.33
C LYS A 106 6.66 8.28 -6.66
N PHE A 107 7.01 7.00 -6.53
CA PHE A 107 6.25 6.03 -5.74
C PHE A 107 6.75 6.05 -4.30
N ILE A 108 5.87 6.50 -3.40
CA ILE A 108 6.17 6.67 -1.98
C ILE A 108 5.34 5.67 -1.16
N LYS A 109 6.00 4.94 -0.27
CA LYS A 109 5.31 4.28 0.86
C LYS A 109 5.19 5.29 1.98
N SER A 110 3.98 5.54 2.44
CA SER A 110 3.71 6.53 3.49
C SER A 110 3.06 5.87 4.70
N THR A 111 3.56 6.25 5.88
CA THR A 111 2.99 5.93 7.18
C THR A 111 2.84 7.22 7.98
N THR A 112 1.72 7.38 8.69
CA THR A 112 1.44 8.48 9.60
C THR A 112 1.00 7.93 10.95
N PHE A 113 1.66 8.37 12.02
CA PHE A 113 1.27 8.08 13.40
C PHE A 113 0.85 9.35 14.13
N HIS A 114 -0.32 9.34 14.76
CA HIS A 114 -0.86 10.47 15.50
C HIS A 114 -0.48 10.36 16.99
N LEU A 115 0.03 11.44 17.55
CA LEU A 115 0.29 11.59 18.98
C LEU A 115 -0.52 12.76 19.52
N LYS A 116 -1.49 12.48 20.37
CA LYS A 116 -2.38 13.47 20.99
C LYS A 116 -2.12 13.54 22.49
N GLY A 117 -1.80 14.73 22.99
CA GLY A 117 -1.79 15.05 24.41
C GLY A 117 -2.93 16.01 24.77
N GLU A 118 -2.86 16.62 25.96
CA GLU A 118 -3.90 17.56 26.41
C GLU A 118 -3.92 18.87 25.59
N ASP A 119 -2.74 19.42 25.26
CA ASP A 119 -2.57 20.73 24.60
C ASP A 119 -1.81 20.66 23.26
N TYR A 120 -1.68 19.45 22.70
CA TYR A 120 -1.01 19.22 21.41
C TYR A 120 -1.57 18.01 20.66
N HIS A 121 -1.46 18.08 19.33
CA HIS A 121 -1.69 16.97 18.43
C HIS A 121 -0.61 17.02 17.36
N TYR A 122 0.32 16.07 17.40
CA TYR A 122 1.36 15.89 16.39
C TYR A 122 1.07 14.69 15.51
N ALA A 123 1.58 14.71 14.28
CA ALA A 123 1.56 13.55 13.39
C ALA A 123 2.95 13.29 12.80
N LEU A 124 3.53 12.14 13.12
CA LEU A 124 4.79 11.66 12.56
C LEU A 124 4.53 11.02 11.21
N GLY A 125 5.07 11.61 10.14
CA GLY A 125 5.07 11.04 8.80
C GLY A 125 6.40 10.32 8.50
N ILE A 126 6.32 9.15 7.87
CA ILE A 126 7.45 8.38 7.33
C ILE A 126 7.14 8.09 5.86
N ASN A 127 7.96 8.61 4.96
CA ASN A 127 7.75 8.57 3.52
C ASN A 127 9.00 7.98 2.85
N TYR A 128 8.87 6.79 2.25
CA TYR A 128 9.98 6.09 1.61
C TYR A 128 9.81 6.04 0.10
N ASP A 129 10.74 6.66 -0.63
CA ASP A 129 10.82 6.58 -2.10
C ASP A 129 11.37 5.22 -2.53
N PHE A 130 10.49 4.39 -3.07
CA PHE A 130 10.85 3.06 -3.58
C PHE A 130 10.81 3.00 -5.12
N THR A 131 10.82 4.16 -5.80
CA THR A 131 10.76 4.25 -7.27
C THR A 131 11.87 3.43 -7.92
N PHE A 132 13.12 3.60 -7.46
CA PHE A 132 14.26 2.83 -7.96
C PHE A 132 14.10 1.32 -7.75
N MET A 133 13.55 0.88 -6.62
CA MET A 133 13.34 -0.55 -6.37
C MET A 133 12.32 -1.14 -7.34
N ARG A 134 11.30 -0.36 -7.70
CA ARG A 134 10.31 -0.76 -8.70
C ARG A 134 10.94 -0.82 -10.10
N GLU A 135 11.75 0.17 -10.47
CA GLU A 135 12.49 0.17 -11.73
C GLU A 135 13.47 -1.01 -11.80
N PHE A 136 14.20 -1.27 -10.72
CA PHE A 136 15.13 -2.39 -10.61
C PHE A 136 14.42 -3.74 -10.70
N SER A 137 13.20 -3.87 -10.14
CA SER A 137 12.38 -5.07 -10.33
C SER A 137 12.12 -5.34 -11.81
N ASN A 138 11.84 -4.30 -12.61
CA ASN A 138 11.62 -4.48 -14.05
C ASN A 138 12.91 -4.91 -14.77
N VAL A 139 14.06 -4.36 -14.37
CA VAL A 139 15.37 -4.75 -14.92
C VAL A 139 15.70 -6.21 -14.57
N LEU A 140 15.43 -6.62 -13.33
CA LEU A 140 15.59 -8.02 -12.92
C LEU A 140 14.64 -8.93 -13.69
N ASP A 141 13.38 -8.55 -13.85
CA ASP A 141 12.39 -9.34 -14.59
C ASP A 141 12.81 -9.53 -16.05
N ASP A 142 13.38 -8.50 -16.68
CA ASP A 142 13.93 -8.59 -18.03
C ASP A 142 15.22 -9.40 -18.09
N PHE A 143 16.13 -9.24 -17.13
CA PHE A 143 17.37 -10.03 -17.07
C PHE A 143 17.11 -11.52 -16.83
N MET A 144 16.08 -11.85 -16.04
CA MET A 144 15.64 -13.24 -15.79
C MET A 144 14.78 -13.80 -16.92
N LYS A 145 14.43 -12.99 -17.92
CA LYS A 145 13.63 -13.43 -19.07
C LYS A 145 14.48 -14.36 -19.94
N VAL A 146 14.05 -15.61 -20.03
CA VAL A 146 14.68 -16.61 -20.90
C VAL A 146 13.79 -16.76 -22.14
N GLU A 147 14.35 -16.59 -23.35
CA GLU A 147 13.59 -16.66 -24.61
C GLU A 147 13.10 -18.07 -24.95
N SER A 148 13.74 -19.12 -24.43
CA SER A 148 13.27 -20.48 -24.62
C SER A 148 13.85 -21.43 -23.57
N ASP A 149 13.03 -21.76 -22.58
CA ASP A 149 13.12 -23.00 -21.83
C ASP A 149 11.86 -23.81 -22.17
N LEU A 150 11.95 -25.14 -22.27
CA LEU A 150 10.79 -26.00 -22.58
C LEU A 150 9.61 -25.78 -21.61
N GLN A 151 9.92 -25.44 -20.36
CA GLN A 151 8.99 -25.06 -19.30
C GLN A 151 8.43 -23.66 -19.50
N SER A 152 9.21 -22.73 -20.07
CA SER A 152 8.77 -21.42 -20.55
C SER A 152 7.86 -21.54 -21.77
N ALA A 153 8.13 -22.43 -22.73
CA ALA A 153 7.24 -22.71 -23.86
C ALA A 153 5.91 -23.35 -23.41
N ILE A 154 5.95 -24.23 -22.40
CA ILE A 154 4.75 -24.79 -21.74
C ILE A 154 4.01 -23.71 -20.93
N SER A 155 4.74 -22.81 -20.26
CA SER A 155 4.17 -21.69 -19.52
C SER A 155 3.55 -20.65 -20.45
N GLU A 156 4.18 -20.32 -21.57
CA GLU A 156 3.65 -19.42 -22.61
C GLU A 156 2.46 -20.04 -23.32
N ALA A 157 2.50 -21.34 -23.65
CA ALA A 157 1.33 -22.05 -24.14
C ALA A 157 0.19 -22.06 -23.11
N GLY A 158 0.53 -22.19 -21.82
CA GLY A 158 -0.41 -22.10 -20.71
C GLY A 158 -0.97 -20.70 -20.50
N GLU A 159 -0.16 -19.65 -20.61
CA GLU A 159 -0.55 -18.23 -20.51
C GLU A 159 -1.40 -17.80 -21.71
N ASN A 160 -1.04 -18.21 -22.92
CA ASN A 160 -1.84 -18.01 -24.12
C ASN A 160 -3.20 -18.71 -24.00
N LYS A 161 -3.23 -19.92 -23.44
CA LYS A 161 -4.48 -20.65 -23.17
C LYS A 161 -5.31 -19.99 -22.07
N LEU A 162 -4.68 -19.53 -21.00
CA LEU A 162 -5.34 -18.78 -19.92
C LEU A 162 -5.91 -17.45 -20.42
N SER A 163 -5.19 -16.73 -21.28
CA SER A 163 -5.68 -15.52 -21.95
C SER A 163 -6.89 -15.85 -22.82
N SER A 164 -6.80 -16.89 -23.65
CA SER A 164 -7.90 -17.31 -24.52
C SER A 164 -9.15 -17.70 -23.74
N ILE A 165 -8.99 -18.41 -22.61
CA ILE A 165 -10.09 -18.75 -21.70
C ILE A 165 -10.68 -17.48 -21.09
N PHE A 166 -9.83 -16.54 -20.66
CA PHE A 166 -10.28 -15.28 -20.08
C PHE A 166 -11.08 -14.45 -21.07
N ASP A 167 -10.58 -14.27 -22.29
CA ASP A 167 -11.24 -13.47 -23.31
C ASP A 167 -12.55 -14.14 -23.75
N SER A 168 -12.59 -15.46 -23.89
CA SER A 168 -13.84 -16.20 -24.16
C SER A 168 -14.88 -16.05 -23.04
N CYS A 169 -14.45 -16.08 -21.77
CA CYS A 169 -15.35 -15.85 -20.64
C CYS A 169 -15.81 -14.39 -20.58
N LEU A 170 -14.94 -13.44 -20.93
CA LEU A 170 -15.26 -12.02 -20.99
C LEU A 170 -16.32 -11.73 -22.07
N ASP A 171 -16.16 -12.34 -23.24
CA ASP A 171 -17.12 -12.26 -24.35
C ASP A 171 -18.48 -12.85 -23.95
N ALA A 172 -18.50 -13.96 -23.20
CA ALA A 172 -19.74 -14.56 -22.68
C ALA A 172 -20.46 -13.68 -21.64
N ILE A 173 -19.76 -12.77 -20.96
CA ILE A 173 -20.38 -11.74 -20.10
C ILE A 173 -20.94 -10.58 -20.94
N GLY A 174 -20.35 -10.32 -22.12
CA GLY A 174 -20.83 -9.32 -23.07
C GLY A 174 -20.71 -7.87 -22.57
N LYS A 175 -19.83 -7.61 -21.60
CA LYS A 175 -19.59 -6.28 -21.02
C LYS A 175 -18.10 -6.03 -20.85
N PRO A 176 -17.61 -4.81 -21.13
CA PRO A 176 -16.25 -4.43 -20.80
C PRO A 176 -16.06 -4.38 -19.28
N VAL A 177 -14.85 -4.69 -18.82
CA VAL A 177 -14.48 -4.84 -17.39
C VAL A 177 -14.85 -3.61 -16.57
N GLU A 178 -14.68 -2.41 -17.15
CA GLU A 178 -14.94 -1.12 -16.52
C GLU A 178 -16.43 -0.93 -16.19
N ARG A 179 -17.32 -1.61 -16.90
CA ARG A 179 -18.77 -1.55 -16.71
C ARG A 179 -19.33 -2.71 -15.88
N MET A 180 -18.47 -3.61 -15.41
CA MET A 180 -18.88 -4.77 -14.63
C MET A 180 -19.16 -4.41 -13.17
N ASN A 181 -20.38 -4.71 -12.73
CA ASN A 181 -20.74 -4.66 -11.31
C ASN A 181 -20.24 -5.94 -10.58
N LYS A 182 -20.51 -6.04 -9.26
CA LYS A 182 -20.09 -7.21 -8.47
C LYS A 182 -20.66 -8.53 -9.01
N SER A 183 -21.94 -8.56 -9.43
CA SER A 183 -22.55 -9.79 -9.96
C SER A 183 -21.95 -10.22 -11.29
N ASP A 184 -21.63 -9.27 -12.18
CA ASP A 184 -20.95 -9.55 -13.45
C ASP A 184 -19.55 -10.15 -13.19
N ARG A 185 -18.81 -9.58 -12.23
CA ARG A 185 -17.49 -10.07 -11.83
C ARG A 185 -17.56 -11.46 -11.19
N LEU A 186 -18.51 -11.72 -10.31
CA LEU A 186 -18.71 -13.06 -9.74
C LEU A 186 -19.05 -14.09 -10.82
N ARG A 187 -19.91 -13.74 -11.76
CA ARG A 187 -20.26 -14.60 -12.90
C ARG A 187 -19.06 -14.91 -13.79
N LEU A 188 -18.20 -13.92 -14.05
CA LEU A 188 -16.94 -14.11 -14.77
C LEU A 188 -16.02 -15.09 -14.04
N ILE A 189 -15.86 -14.94 -12.72
CA ILE A 189 -15.05 -15.86 -11.91
C ILE A 189 -15.63 -17.28 -11.92
N SER A 190 -16.97 -17.44 -11.88
CA SER A 190 -17.63 -18.76 -12.02
C SER A 190 -17.33 -19.40 -13.37
N LEU A 191 -17.37 -18.63 -14.47
CA LEU A 191 -17.04 -19.13 -15.81
C LEU A 191 -15.58 -19.56 -15.89
N LEU A 192 -14.65 -18.74 -15.42
CA LEU A 192 -13.22 -19.05 -15.35
C LEU A 192 -12.95 -20.34 -14.55
N LYS A 193 -13.67 -20.55 -13.44
CA LYS A 193 -13.58 -21.77 -12.63
C LYS A 193 -14.08 -23.00 -13.39
N ARG A 194 -15.20 -22.87 -14.11
CA ARG A 194 -15.76 -23.94 -14.95
C ARG A 194 -14.81 -24.33 -16.10
N GLU A 195 -14.19 -23.34 -16.73
CA GLU A 195 -13.18 -23.54 -17.79
C GLU A 195 -11.79 -23.92 -17.23
N LYS A 196 -11.70 -24.26 -15.93
CA LYS A 196 -10.47 -24.70 -15.26
C LYS A 196 -9.31 -23.69 -15.33
N ALA A 197 -9.61 -22.41 -15.51
CA ALA A 197 -8.61 -21.35 -15.58
C ALA A 197 -7.74 -21.27 -14.31
N PHE A 198 -8.27 -21.64 -13.14
CA PHE A 198 -7.53 -21.61 -11.87
C PHE A 198 -6.64 -22.83 -11.61
N GLU A 199 -6.61 -23.82 -12.52
CA GLU A 199 -5.61 -24.90 -12.50
C GLU A 199 -4.23 -24.41 -12.99
N PHE A 200 -4.19 -23.27 -13.69
CA PHE A 200 -2.96 -22.63 -14.14
C PHE A 200 -2.29 -21.87 -12.99
N SER A 201 -0.99 -22.08 -12.78
CA SER A 201 -0.22 -21.51 -11.65
C SER A 201 -0.26 -19.98 -11.57
N LYS A 202 -0.42 -19.29 -12.71
CA LYS A 202 -0.46 -17.82 -12.82
C LYS A 202 -1.87 -17.22 -12.97
N ALA A 203 -2.92 -18.01 -12.80
CA ALA A 203 -4.31 -17.59 -13.02
C ALA A 203 -4.75 -16.41 -12.14
N VAL A 204 -4.50 -16.48 -10.83
CA VAL A 204 -4.95 -15.44 -9.89
C VAL A 204 -4.24 -14.10 -10.12
N PRO A 205 -2.89 -14.04 -10.28
CA PRO A 205 -2.21 -12.82 -10.69
C PRO A 205 -2.72 -12.25 -12.03
N TYR A 206 -2.94 -13.11 -13.02
CA TYR A 206 -3.42 -12.71 -14.35
C TYR A 206 -4.82 -12.07 -14.29
N VAL A 207 -5.79 -12.75 -13.67
CA VAL A 207 -7.18 -12.28 -13.55
C VAL A 207 -7.26 -11.02 -12.67
N SER A 208 -6.47 -10.93 -11.61
CA SER A 208 -6.36 -9.75 -10.75
C SER A 208 -5.95 -8.51 -11.55
N SER A 209 -4.92 -8.64 -12.39
CA SER A 209 -4.46 -7.57 -13.28
C SER A 209 -5.54 -7.16 -14.29
N ARG A 210 -6.14 -8.14 -14.99
CA ARG A 210 -7.16 -7.88 -16.04
C ARG A 210 -8.45 -7.26 -15.50
N LEU A 211 -8.81 -7.53 -14.23
CA LEU A 211 -10.02 -6.96 -13.60
C LEU A 211 -9.76 -5.68 -12.80
N ASN A 212 -8.50 -5.25 -12.70
CA ASN A 212 -8.05 -4.18 -11.82
C ASN A 212 -8.54 -4.37 -10.37
N LEU A 213 -8.36 -5.58 -9.85
CA LEU A 213 -8.76 -5.98 -8.50
C LEU A 213 -7.56 -6.53 -7.74
N SER A 214 -7.58 -6.44 -6.41
CA SER A 214 -6.55 -7.09 -5.59
C SER A 214 -6.65 -8.62 -5.70
N ARG A 215 -5.51 -9.32 -5.54
CA ARG A 215 -5.50 -10.80 -5.45
C ARG A 215 -6.42 -11.31 -4.33
N TYR A 216 -6.48 -10.59 -3.21
CA TYR A 216 -7.41 -10.88 -2.11
C TYR A 216 -8.88 -10.87 -2.58
N THR A 217 -9.28 -9.86 -3.36
CA THR A 217 -10.63 -9.78 -3.93
C THR A 217 -10.92 -10.94 -4.88
N ILE A 218 -9.94 -11.36 -5.69
CA ILE A 218 -10.08 -12.54 -6.57
C ILE A 218 -10.25 -13.82 -5.75
N TYR A 219 -9.43 -14.07 -4.73
CA TYR A 219 -9.59 -15.23 -3.84
C TYR A 219 -10.94 -15.23 -3.12
N LYS A 220 -11.39 -14.06 -2.66
CA LYS A 220 -12.73 -13.88 -2.07
C LYS A 220 -13.82 -14.25 -3.08
N TYR A 221 -13.74 -13.77 -4.31
CA TYR A 221 -14.70 -14.08 -5.36
C TYR A 221 -14.68 -15.55 -5.76
N ILE A 222 -13.50 -16.20 -5.85
CA ILE A 222 -13.40 -17.65 -6.11
C ILE A 222 -14.16 -18.45 -5.05
N LYS A 223 -14.06 -18.04 -3.77
CA LYS A 223 -14.79 -18.66 -2.66
C LYS A 223 -16.30 -18.37 -2.70
N GLU A 224 -16.70 -17.15 -3.07
CA GLU A 224 -18.12 -16.74 -3.21
C GLU A 224 -18.80 -17.35 -4.44
N SER A 225 -18.04 -17.63 -5.50
CA SER A 225 -18.49 -18.30 -6.74
C SER A 225 -18.57 -19.83 -6.62
N GLY A 226 -18.62 -20.33 -5.38
CA GLY A 226 -18.71 -21.74 -5.01
C GLY A 226 -20.10 -22.30 -5.19
#